data_AF-A0A5E4BA03-F1
#
_entry.id   AF-A0A5E4BA03-F1
#
_cell.length_a   1.000
_cell.length_b   1.000
_cell.length_c   1.000
_cell.angle_alpha   90.00
_cell.angle_beta   90.00
_cell.angle_gamma   90.00
#
_symmetry.space_group_name_H-M   'P 1'
#
loop_
_entity.id
_entity.type
_entity.pdbx_description
1 polymer ?
#
loop_
_entity_poly.entity_id
_entity_poly.type
_entity_poly.pdbx_seq_one_letter_code
_entity_poly.pdbx_strand_id
1 'polypeptide(L)' 'TTQAVCLADQPKPGKEYKYPEKLPGELYDANTQCKWQFGEKAKLCMLDFKK' A
#
# COMPACT_ATOMS: atom_id res chain seq x y z
N THR A 1 -20.50 17.75 -0.65
CA THR A 1 -21.93 17.53 -0.35
C THR A 1 -22.20 17.91 1.09
N THR A 2 -23.44 18.13 1.51
CA THR A 2 -23.79 18.38 2.93
C THR A 2 -23.34 17.26 3.88
N GLN A 3 -23.06 16.06 3.37
CA GLN A 3 -22.54 14.95 4.19
C GLN A 3 -21.06 15.11 4.59
N ALA A 4 -20.28 15.91 3.88
CA ALA A 4 -18.83 16.01 4.08
C ALA A 4 -18.38 17.18 4.97
N VAL A 5 -19.32 17.86 5.64
CA VAL A 5 -19.03 19.07 6.45
C VAL A 5 -18.02 18.79 7.56
N CYS A 6 -17.98 17.58 8.12
CA CYS A 6 -17.02 17.19 9.16
C CYS A 6 -15.59 16.92 8.66
N LEU A 7 -15.34 16.97 7.35
CA LEU A 7 -14.00 16.80 6.75
C LEU A 7 -13.45 18.13 6.20
N ALA A 8 -14.14 19.23 6.46
CA ALA A 8 -13.81 20.54 5.89
C ALA A 8 -12.70 21.26 6.66
N ASP A 9 -12.48 20.92 7.93
CA ASP A 9 -11.40 21.47 8.74
C ASP A 9 -10.09 20.71 8.53
N GLN A 10 -8.98 21.45 8.58
CA GLN A 10 -7.66 20.85 8.51
C GLN A 10 -7.35 20.13 9.83
N PRO A 11 -6.82 18.89 9.79
CA PRO A 11 -6.51 18.15 11.01
C PRO A 11 -5.45 18.88 11.84
N LYS A 12 -5.63 18.90 13.16
CA LYS A 12 -4.60 19.35 14.10
C LYS A 12 -3.49 18.29 14.13
N PRO A 13 -2.20 18.67 14.01
CA PRO A 13 -1.11 17.71 14.08
C PRO A 13 -1.04 17.10 15.49
N GLY A 14 -1.67 15.94 15.67
CA GLY A 14 -1.26 14.98 16.71
C GLY A 14 0.10 14.39 16.33
N LYS A 15 0.78 13.66 17.24
CA LYS A 15 2.07 12.97 16.95
C LYS A 15 2.02 12.37 15.54
N GLU A 16 2.68 13.03 14.60
CA GLU A 16 2.38 12.86 13.17
C GLU A 16 2.87 11.50 12.71
N TYR A 17 1.95 10.59 12.44
CA TYR A 17 2.26 9.41 11.66
C TYR A 17 2.62 9.88 10.25
N LYS A 18 3.90 9.79 9.89
CA LYS A 18 4.38 10.16 8.57
C LYS A 18 4.04 9.07 7.57
N TYR A 19 3.26 9.42 6.55
CA TYR A 19 3.05 8.53 5.42
C TYR A 19 4.36 8.30 4.65
N PRO A 20 4.60 7.09 4.12
CA PRO A 20 5.74 6.85 3.25
C PRO A 20 5.71 7.74 2.02
N GLU A 21 6.86 8.27 1.62
CA GLU A 21 7.00 9.10 0.41
C GLU A 21 7.02 8.26 -0.89
N LYS A 22 7.40 6.98 -0.77
CA LYS A 22 7.52 6.05 -1.90
C LYS A 22 6.21 5.34 -2.20
N LEU A 23 6.04 4.92 -3.44
CA LEU A 23 4.89 4.12 -3.84
C LEU A 23 4.92 2.76 -3.13
N PRO A 24 3.77 2.17 -2.79
CA PRO A 24 3.72 0.84 -2.17
C PRO A 24 4.48 -0.23 -2.95
N GLY A 25 4.50 -0.19 -4.28
CA GLY A 25 5.27 -1.13 -5.11
C GLY A 25 6.79 -0.98 -5.04
N GLU A 26 7.28 0.19 -4.62
CA GLU A 26 8.71 0.43 -4.34
C GLU A 26 9.09 -0.01 -2.91
N LEU A 27 8.12 -0.01 -1.99
CA LEU A 27 8.30 -0.45 -0.60
C LEU A 27 8.12 -1.96 -0.44
N TYR A 28 7.22 -2.54 -1.24
CA TYR A 28 6.82 -3.94 -1.17
C TYR A 28 6.88 -4.55 -2.57
N ASP A 29 7.90 -5.36 -2.81
CA ASP A 29 8.04 -6.08 -4.06
C ASP A 29 6.90 -7.10 -4.26
N ALA A 30 6.82 -7.66 -5.46
CA ALA A 30 5.72 -8.56 -5.78
C ALA A 30 5.75 -9.86 -4.94
N ASN A 31 6.92 -10.32 -4.47
CA ASN A 31 6.98 -11.45 -3.53
C ASN A 31 6.35 -11.10 -2.18
N THR A 32 6.67 -9.92 -1.64
CA THR A 32 6.11 -9.42 -0.38
C THR A 32 4.59 -9.29 -0.48
N GLN A 33 4.10 -8.73 -1.59
CA GLN A 33 2.67 -8.59 -1.84
C GLN A 33 1.98 -9.97 -1.97
N CYS A 34 2.58 -10.93 -2.69
CA CYS A 34 2.08 -12.30 -2.75
C CYS A 34 2.02 -12.95 -1.36
N LYS A 35 3.06 -12.77 -0.54
CA LYS A 35 3.14 -13.30 0.83
C LYS A 35 1.96 -12.81 1.69
N TRP A 36 1.64 -11.53 1.62
CA TRP A 36 0.56 -10.94 2.41
C TRP A 36 -0.82 -11.31 1.90
N GLN A 37 -0.99 -11.40 0.59
CA GLN A 37 -2.28 -11.70 -0.01
C GLN A 37 -2.66 -13.18 0.12
N PHE A 38 -1.68 -14.08 -0.03
CA PHE A 38 -1.93 -15.52 -0.19
C PHE A 38 -1.23 -16.39 0.87
N GLY A 39 -0.52 -15.79 1.82
CA GLY A 39 0.14 -16.47 2.93
C GLY A 39 1.64 -16.69 2.73
N GLU A 40 2.31 -17.13 3.78
CA GLU A 40 3.78 -17.05 3.88
C GLU A 40 4.58 -17.78 2.80
N LYS A 41 3.98 -18.79 2.17
CA LYS A 41 4.62 -19.62 1.14
C LYS A 41 4.41 -19.09 -0.28
N ALA A 42 3.60 -18.04 -0.45
CA ALA A 42 3.32 -17.47 -1.75
C ALA A 42 4.47 -16.60 -2.25
N LYS A 43 4.72 -16.67 -3.56
CA LYS A 43 5.79 -15.93 -4.24
C LYS A 43 5.32 -15.47 -5.61
N LEU A 44 6.03 -14.51 -6.19
CA LEU A 44 5.81 -14.04 -7.55
C LEU A 44 5.98 -15.20 -8.54
N CYS A 45 5.00 -15.34 -9.44
CA CYS A 45 5.09 -16.24 -10.58
C CYS A 45 5.80 -15.54 -11.74
N MET A 46 7.05 -15.92 -12.01
CA MET A 46 7.73 -15.54 -13.24
C MET A 46 7.41 -16.60 -14.29
N LEU A 47 6.51 -16.29 -15.22
CA LEU A 47 6.36 -17.10 -16.42
C LEU A 47 7.50 -16.70 -17.35
N ASP A 48 8.56 -17.52 -17.40
CA ASP A 48 9.55 -17.43 -18.46
C ASP A 48 8.85 -17.78 -19.76
N PHE A 49 8.35 -16.77 -20.47
CA PHE A 49 7.89 -16.92 -21.84
C PHE A 49 9.09 -17.26 -22.71
N LYS A 50 9.51 -18.52 -22.72
CA LYS A 50 10.42 -19.05 -23.74
C LYS A 50 9.68 -18.98 -25.07
N LYS A 51 10.14 -18.08 -25.93
CA LYS A 51 9.83 -18.05 -27.36
C LYS A 51 10.28 -19.35 -28.02
#